data_AF-C4XKY4-F1
#
_entry.id   AF-C4XKY4-F1
#
_cell.length_a   1.000
_cell.length_b   1.000
_cell.length_c   1.000
_cell.angle_alpha   90.00
_cell.angle_beta   90.00
_cell.angle_gamma   90.00
#
_symmetry.space_group_name_H-M   'P 1'
#
loop_
_entity.id
_entity.type
_entity.pdbx_description
1 polymer ?
#
loop_
_entity_poly.entity_id
_entity_poly.type
_entity_poly.pdbx_seq_one_letter_code
_entity_poly.pdbx_strand_id
1 'polypeptide(L)'
;MCKSPNGFSLIWLISSITIISLLGVGISRLTSRTTINELQLNQDMRARYLAESGINYALLYKSYVANSTTKDLLDLNNKIIENLGTGEKIILKVNQVGVQTNYNYNVTSRGTVNYGSGLEASYEISNFINAPADSGVAINATDKSKVYLYNDNQGNTTIQADLSALGYFVATVTFNPNKTATTKEPKFTGYYGPFGTGVRFYFKYKISSSATGDGFVFAIKNAYNNTVDDVGRYGEYLGYAGPSNTAGSNAFGIQPPKFGIEFDIFQNSGKNYCNHAGQNDNNNAHMGYVFWGVDSTPDQTNCSSSTPQMWDDVYHGAGRNNTKDDIDPKNSQNGDADGFYSFSTRSNTTNDTKAIIGSEHKIRIDIVRNLTPESSNNNQRKGMYKYTLSTYFNCTENKCTDLSTDYTPSNPAPTNIIAIKKDVYLTDDLHNKFENFMYGFTISTGAAMANYTFSLPDMKLR
;
A
#
# COMPACT_ATOMS: atom_id res chain seq x y z
N MET A 1 72.67 -56.17 60.75
CA MET A 1 72.61 -54.82 60.15
C MET A 1 71.62 -54.84 58.99
N CYS A 2 70.38 -54.39 59.22
CA CYS A 2 69.38 -54.26 58.17
C CYS A 2 69.54 -52.89 57.49
N LYS A 3 69.92 -52.88 56.20
CA LYS A 3 69.94 -51.67 55.37
C LYS A 3 68.49 -51.28 55.06
N SER A 4 68.06 -50.11 55.54
CA SER A 4 66.77 -49.54 55.16
C SER A 4 66.82 -49.09 53.69
N PRO A 5 65.83 -49.45 52.85
CA PRO A 5 65.79 -49.12 51.44
C PRO A 5 65.16 -47.72 51.22
N ASN A 6 65.78 -46.67 51.76
CA ASN A 6 65.22 -45.30 51.66
C ASN A 6 65.60 -44.58 50.34
N GLY A 7 66.32 -45.22 49.42
CA GLY A 7 66.77 -44.60 48.16
C GLY A 7 65.76 -44.65 47.00
N PHE A 8 64.81 -45.61 47.01
CA PHE A 8 63.95 -45.86 45.86
C PHE A 8 62.75 -44.91 45.77
N SER A 9 62.24 -44.43 46.91
CA SER A 9 61.12 -43.48 46.98
C SER A 9 61.46 -42.12 46.36
N LEU A 10 62.70 -41.66 46.48
CA LEU A 10 63.15 -40.38 45.96
C LEU A 10 63.16 -40.34 44.42
N ILE A 11 63.52 -41.46 43.78
CA ILE A 11 63.58 -41.57 42.32
C ILE A 11 62.18 -41.47 41.70
N TRP A 12 61.18 -42.09 42.33
CA TRP A 12 59.78 -42.01 41.89
C TRP A 12 59.22 -40.60 42.04
N LEU A 13 59.51 -39.92 43.15
CA LEU A 13 59.08 -38.53 43.37
C LEU A 13 59.65 -37.60 42.27
N ILE A 14 60.95 -37.71 41.98
CA ILE A 14 61.60 -36.90 40.95
C ILE A 14 61.00 -37.20 39.57
N SER A 15 60.75 -38.47 39.27
CA SER A 15 60.14 -38.89 38.00
C SER A 15 58.72 -38.34 37.85
N SER A 16 57.90 -38.40 38.90
CA SER A 16 56.54 -37.84 38.91
C SER A 16 56.51 -36.33 38.75
N ILE A 17 57.38 -35.59 39.46
CA ILE A 17 57.47 -34.12 39.31
C ILE A 17 57.89 -33.76 37.88
N THR A 18 58.80 -34.52 37.28
CA THR A 18 59.28 -34.27 35.92
C THR A 18 58.17 -34.52 34.89
N ILE A 19 57.41 -35.62 35.03
CA ILE A 19 56.28 -35.94 34.15
C ILE A 19 55.18 -34.87 34.28
N ILE A 20 54.83 -34.46 35.50
CA ILE A 20 53.81 -33.41 35.73
C ILE A 20 54.28 -32.07 35.16
N SER A 21 55.57 -31.73 35.31
CA SER A 21 56.13 -30.48 34.74
C SER A 21 56.10 -30.49 33.21
N LEU A 22 56.44 -31.62 32.58
CA LEU A 22 56.38 -31.79 31.13
C LEU A 22 54.94 -31.72 30.61
N LEU A 23 53.98 -32.32 31.31
CA LEU A 23 52.56 -32.21 31.01
C LEU A 23 52.06 -30.77 31.17
N GLY A 24 52.49 -30.05 32.22
CA GLY A 24 52.16 -28.64 32.44
C GLY A 24 52.63 -27.74 31.30
N VAL A 25 53.86 -27.92 30.83
CA VAL A 25 54.42 -27.19 29.67
C VAL A 25 53.72 -27.58 28.36
N GLY A 26 53.37 -28.86 28.20
CA GLY A 26 52.60 -29.34 27.04
C GLY A 26 51.21 -28.72 26.97
N ILE A 27 50.48 -28.70 28.09
CA ILE A 27 49.15 -28.11 28.21
C ILE A 27 49.22 -26.59 28.00
N SER A 28 50.21 -25.90 28.57
CA SER A 28 50.37 -24.44 28.38
C SER A 28 50.73 -24.05 26.95
N ARG A 29 51.37 -24.94 26.18
CA ARG A 29 51.65 -24.72 24.75
C ARG A 29 50.43 -25.01 23.87
N LEU A 30 49.59 -25.96 24.25
CA LEU A 30 48.33 -26.25 23.55
C LEU A 30 47.25 -25.19 23.84
N THR A 31 47.25 -24.59 25.03
CA THR A 31 46.47 -23.39 25.36
C THR A 31 47.24 -22.11 25.03
N SER A 32 47.78 -22.06 23.80
CA SER A 32 48.46 -20.85 23.34
C SER A 32 47.46 -19.68 23.31
N ARG A 33 47.95 -18.47 23.58
CA ARG A 33 47.16 -17.23 23.44
C ARG A 33 46.50 -17.13 22.05
N THR A 34 47.11 -17.72 21.02
CA THR A 34 46.59 -17.78 19.66
C THR A 34 45.26 -18.53 19.58
N THR A 35 45.16 -19.72 20.20
CA THR A 35 43.91 -20.51 20.19
C THR A 35 42.78 -19.80 20.94
N ILE A 36 43.10 -19.13 22.06
CA ILE A 36 42.13 -18.34 22.80
C ILE A 36 41.66 -17.14 21.97
N ASN A 37 42.58 -16.44 21.29
CA ASN A 37 42.25 -15.30 20.44
C ASN A 37 41.39 -15.73 19.23
N GLU A 38 41.69 -16.86 18.60
CA GLU A 38 40.88 -17.39 17.49
C GLU A 38 39.48 -17.81 17.96
N LEU A 39 39.38 -18.44 19.13
CA LEU A 39 38.09 -18.78 19.74
C LEU A 39 37.28 -17.52 20.03
N GLN A 40 37.90 -16.48 20.62
CA GLN A 40 37.25 -15.20 20.89
C GLN A 40 36.78 -14.52 19.60
N LEU A 41 37.64 -14.45 18.57
CA LEU A 41 37.28 -13.87 17.27
C LEU A 41 36.08 -14.58 16.64
N ASN A 42 36.04 -15.91 16.73
CA ASN A 42 34.90 -16.69 16.23
C ASN A 42 33.62 -16.38 17.02
N GLN A 43 33.70 -16.28 18.35
CA GLN A 43 32.55 -15.89 19.17
C GLN A 43 32.06 -14.46 18.84
N ASP A 44 32.97 -13.51 18.62
CA ASP A 44 32.62 -12.13 18.24
C ASP A 44 31.91 -12.09 16.87
N MET A 45 32.39 -12.84 15.87
CA MET A 45 31.72 -12.93 14.57
C MET A 45 30.34 -13.56 14.68
N ARG A 46 30.19 -14.63 15.48
CA ARG A 46 28.88 -15.25 15.72
C ARG A 46 27.92 -14.31 16.43
N ALA A 47 28.38 -13.59 17.46
CA ALA A 47 27.59 -12.59 18.15
C ALA A 47 27.12 -11.49 17.18
N ARG A 48 27.99 -11.06 16.26
CA ARG A 48 27.65 -10.12 15.19
C ARG A 48 26.58 -10.67 14.24
N TYR A 49 26.72 -11.90 13.75
CA TYR A 49 25.72 -12.49 12.87
C TYR A 49 24.36 -12.64 13.56
N LEU A 50 24.33 -13.01 14.85
CA LEU A 50 23.09 -13.01 15.64
C LEU A 50 22.48 -11.61 15.75
N ALA A 51 23.30 -10.58 15.97
CA ALA A 51 22.83 -9.20 16.02
C ALA A 51 22.21 -8.77 14.68
N GLU A 52 22.86 -9.08 13.55
CA GLU A 52 22.35 -8.83 12.19
C GLU A 52 21.04 -9.60 11.92
N SER A 53 20.94 -10.86 12.35
CA SER A 53 19.69 -11.64 12.29
C SER A 53 18.54 -11.00 13.08
N GLY A 54 18.82 -10.40 14.24
CA GLY A 54 17.81 -9.69 15.03
C GLY A 54 17.28 -8.43 14.33
N ILE A 55 18.13 -7.70 13.60
CA ILE A 55 17.67 -6.58 12.75
C ILE A 55 16.79 -7.10 11.62
N ASN A 56 17.19 -8.18 10.96
CA ASN A 56 16.38 -8.79 9.90
C ASN A 56 15.01 -9.29 10.42
N TYR A 57 14.98 -9.86 11.62
CA TYR A 57 13.72 -10.23 12.28
C TYR A 57 12.83 -9.02 12.54
N ALA A 58 13.37 -7.91 13.05
CA ALA A 58 12.59 -6.69 13.27
C ALA A 58 12.06 -6.07 11.96
N LEU A 59 12.84 -6.13 10.87
CA LEU A 59 12.42 -5.71 9.53
C LEU A 59 11.28 -6.58 8.98
N LEU A 60 11.31 -7.89 9.23
CA LEU A 60 10.19 -8.78 8.88
C LEU A 60 8.96 -8.51 9.75
N TYR A 61 9.17 -8.27 11.05
CA TYR A 61 8.10 -7.96 11.99
C TYR A 61 7.40 -6.64 11.65
N LYS A 62 8.12 -5.64 11.12
CA LYS A 62 7.52 -4.42 10.56
C LYS A 62 6.42 -4.75 9.55
N SER A 63 6.66 -5.68 8.62
CA SER A 63 5.66 -6.07 7.62
C SER A 63 4.45 -6.75 8.25
N TYR A 64 4.64 -7.47 9.36
CA TYR A 64 3.55 -8.07 10.12
C TYR A 64 2.73 -7.02 10.89
N VAL A 65 3.40 -6.05 11.52
CA VAL A 65 2.78 -4.91 12.20
C VAL A 65 1.96 -4.06 11.23
N ALA A 66 2.48 -3.80 10.03
CA ALA A 66 1.78 -3.05 8.99
C ALA A 66 0.44 -3.70 8.58
N ASN A 67 0.30 -5.02 8.76
CA ASN A 67 -0.91 -5.77 8.40
C ASN A 67 -1.75 -6.17 9.63
N SER A 68 -1.36 -5.79 10.85
CA SER A 68 -2.02 -6.20 12.08
C SER A 68 -2.58 -5.02 12.84
N THR A 69 -3.83 -5.13 13.26
CA THR A 69 -4.53 -4.06 14.00
C THR A 69 -4.19 -4.00 15.49
N THR A 70 -3.45 -4.99 15.99
CA THR A 70 -3.18 -5.20 17.43
C THR A 70 -1.70 -5.26 17.78
N LYS A 71 -0.82 -5.05 16.80
CA LYS A 71 0.63 -5.21 16.97
C LYS A 71 1.34 -3.91 16.66
N ASP A 72 2.40 -3.62 17.41
CA ASP A 72 3.28 -2.46 17.24
C ASP A 72 4.73 -2.96 17.19
N LEU A 73 5.63 -2.24 16.52
CA LEU A 73 7.06 -2.53 16.58
C LEU A 73 7.59 -2.45 18.02
N LEU A 74 6.95 -1.64 18.89
CA LEU A 74 7.23 -1.59 20.34
C LEU A 74 6.99 -2.92 21.05
N ASP A 75 6.20 -3.85 20.49
CA ASP A 75 6.03 -5.20 21.04
C ASP A 75 7.35 -6.00 21.04
N LEU A 76 8.33 -5.57 20.22
CA LEU A 76 9.67 -6.13 20.21
C LEU A 76 10.58 -5.53 21.29
N ASN A 77 10.15 -4.50 22.01
CA ASN A 77 11.00 -3.85 23.00
C ASN A 77 11.29 -4.81 24.17
N ASN A 78 12.57 -5.02 24.47
CA ASN A 78 13.07 -6.02 25.41
C ASN A 78 12.69 -7.46 25.04
N LYS A 79 12.36 -7.73 23.77
CA LYS A 79 12.10 -9.09 23.31
C LYS A 79 13.40 -9.88 23.33
N ILE A 80 13.36 -11.02 24.02
CA ILE A 80 14.45 -11.99 24.04
C ILE A 80 14.06 -13.15 23.13
N ILE A 81 14.95 -13.49 22.20
CA ILE A 81 14.84 -14.66 21.33
C ILE A 81 15.91 -15.64 21.78
N GLU A 82 15.45 -16.80 22.27
CA GLU A 82 16.30 -17.89 22.77
C GLU A 82 16.12 -19.13 21.87
N ASN A 83 16.82 -20.23 22.19
CA ASN A 83 16.81 -21.49 21.43
C ASN A 83 17.38 -21.37 20.01
N LEU A 84 18.28 -20.42 19.77
CA LEU A 84 19.02 -20.27 18.51
C LEU A 84 20.24 -21.22 18.43
N GLY A 85 20.69 -21.67 19.61
CA GLY A 85 21.81 -22.56 19.85
C GLY A 85 22.13 -22.58 21.36
N THR A 86 23.09 -23.41 21.78
CA THR A 86 23.48 -23.49 23.19
C THR A 86 24.12 -22.18 23.66
N GLY A 87 23.47 -21.50 24.62
CA GLY A 87 23.96 -20.24 25.17
C GLY A 87 23.85 -19.04 24.21
N GLU A 88 23.05 -19.15 23.16
CA GLU A 88 22.82 -18.08 22.20
C GLU A 88 21.50 -17.36 22.45
N LYS A 89 21.51 -16.03 22.35
CA LYS A 89 20.29 -15.22 22.42
C LYS A 89 20.43 -13.93 21.62
N ILE A 90 19.27 -13.40 21.21
CA ILE A 90 19.13 -12.05 20.66
C ILE A 90 18.25 -11.24 21.61
N ILE A 91 18.67 -10.02 21.92
CA ILE A 91 17.85 -9.05 22.67
C ILE A 91 17.56 -7.87 21.75
N LEU A 92 16.29 -7.57 21.55
CA LEU A 92 15.84 -6.41 20.79
C LEU A 92 15.45 -5.29 21.74
N LYS A 93 15.87 -4.07 21.42
CA LYS A 93 15.41 -2.83 22.05
C LYS A 93 14.85 -1.94 20.97
N VAL A 94 13.65 -1.42 21.21
CA VAL A 94 12.95 -0.57 20.23
C VAL A 94 12.64 0.74 20.92
N ASN A 95 13.23 1.81 20.41
CA ASN A 95 12.97 3.17 20.87
C ASN A 95 12.31 3.94 19.73
N GLN A 96 11.12 4.49 19.97
CA GLN A 96 10.52 5.42 19.03
C GLN A 96 11.36 6.71 18.96
N VAL A 97 11.65 7.18 17.75
CA VAL A 97 12.47 8.37 17.50
C VAL A 97 11.60 9.48 16.93
N GLY A 98 11.52 10.60 17.66
CA GLY A 98 10.71 11.76 17.30
C GLY A 98 9.43 11.86 18.11
N VAL A 99 8.54 12.78 17.71
CA VAL A 99 7.21 12.92 18.29
C VAL A 99 6.43 11.62 18.05
N GLN A 100 5.54 11.24 18.97
CA GLN A 100 4.74 9.99 19.00
C GLN A 100 4.05 9.61 17.67
N THR A 101 3.99 10.51 16.70
CA THR A 101 3.34 10.36 15.39
C THR A 101 4.30 9.90 14.29
N ASN A 102 5.61 10.04 14.46
CA ASN A 102 6.57 9.54 13.49
C ASN A 102 6.83 8.08 13.83
N TYR A 103 6.30 7.18 13.01
CA TYR A 103 6.43 5.73 13.11
C TYR A 103 7.85 5.22 12.86
N ASN A 104 8.83 5.98 13.32
CA ASN A 104 10.24 5.81 13.15
C ASN A 104 10.77 5.21 14.45
N TYR A 105 11.39 4.06 14.35
CA TYR A 105 11.94 3.33 15.48
C TYR A 105 13.42 3.14 15.26
N ASN A 106 14.23 3.48 16.27
CA ASN A 106 15.59 2.99 16.35
C ASN A 106 15.54 1.61 17.01
N VAL A 107 15.84 0.59 16.22
CA VAL A 107 15.87 -0.80 16.68
C VAL A 107 17.31 -1.21 16.89
N THR A 108 17.63 -1.55 18.13
CA THR A 108 18.92 -2.09 18.52
C THR A 108 18.78 -3.59 18.72
N SER A 109 19.65 -4.36 18.09
CA SER A 109 19.75 -5.81 18.24
C SER A 109 21.09 -6.16 18.88
N ARG A 110 21.05 -6.87 20.00
CA ARG A 110 22.23 -7.42 20.66
C ARG A 110 22.24 -8.94 20.52
N GLY A 111 23.17 -9.48 19.75
CA GLY A 111 23.47 -10.90 19.73
C GLY A 111 24.43 -11.26 20.86
N THR A 112 24.21 -12.40 21.52
CA THR A 112 25.10 -12.92 22.57
C THR A 112 25.28 -14.42 22.38
N VAL A 113 26.52 -14.90 22.45
CA VAL A 113 26.89 -16.32 22.37
C VAL A 113 27.58 -16.77 23.65
N ASN A 114 27.46 -18.07 23.98
CA ASN A 114 27.97 -18.68 25.21
C ASN A 114 27.62 -17.90 26.49
N TYR A 115 26.39 -17.39 26.56
CA TYR A 115 25.90 -16.60 27.68
C TYR A 115 26.13 -17.32 29.02
N GLY A 116 26.69 -16.60 30.00
CA GLY A 116 27.01 -17.12 31.32
C GLY A 116 28.31 -17.93 31.40
N SER A 117 29.10 -17.99 30.33
CA SER A 117 30.41 -18.65 30.31
C SER A 117 31.57 -17.65 30.29
N GLY A 118 32.79 -18.11 30.55
CA GLY A 118 34.01 -17.31 30.38
C GLY A 118 34.36 -16.96 28.93
N LEU A 119 33.62 -17.51 27.95
CA LEU A 119 33.74 -17.23 26.52
C LEU A 119 32.51 -16.49 25.98
N GLU A 120 31.77 -15.80 26.84
CA GLU A 120 30.67 -14.95 26.43
C GLU A 120 31.18 -13.83 25.51
N ALA A 121 30.57 -13.72 24.34
CA ALA A 121 30.77 -12.61 23.43
C ALA A 121 29.43 -11.98 23.07
N SER A 122 29.43 -10.65 22.91
CA SER A 122 28.23 -9.92 22.53
C SER A 122 28.56 -8.85 21.51
N TYR A 123 27.63 -8.64 20.58
CA TYR A 123 27.73 -7.60 19.57
C TYR A 123 26.38 -6.88 19.47
N GLU A 124 26.42 -5.56 19.33
CA GLU A 124 25.23 -4.72 19.26
C GLU A 124 25.27 -3.90 17.97
N ILE A 125 24.16 -3.93 17.23
CA ILE A 125 23.94 -3.13 16.02
C ILE A 125 22.61 -2.41 16.15
N SER A 126 22.52 -1.20 15.61
CA SER A 126 21.26 -0.44 15.55
C SER A 126 20.90 -0.14 14.11
N ASN A 127 19.60 -0.14 13.81
CA ASN A 127 19.05 0.24 12.51
C ASN A 127 17.77 1.05 12.71
N PHE A 128 17.49 1.94 11.75
CA PHE A 128 16.30 2.76 11.76
C PHE A 128 15.20 2.08 10.94
N ILE A 129 14.05 1.84 11.56
CA ILE A 129 12.91 1.17 10.95
C ILE A 129 11.69 2.10 11.01
N ASN A 130 11.16 2.47 9.85
CA ASN A 130 9.85 3.14 9.76
C ASN A 130 8.75 2.07 9.67
N ALA A 131 7.87 1.96 10.65
CA ALA A 131 6.81 0.95 10.72
C ALA A 131 5.49 1.58 11.20
N PRO A 132 4.65 2.12 10.30
CA PRO A 132 3.38 2.71 10.67
C PRO A 132 2.53 1.74 11.49
N ALA A 133 2.34 2.00 12.79
CA ALA A 133 1.34 1.29 13.59
C ALA A 133 -0.02 1.51 12.93
N ASP A 134 -0.85 0.47 12.83
CA ASP A 134 -2.06 0.39 12.00
C ASP A 134 -2.72 1.76 11.77
N SER A 135 -2.26 2.40 10.71
CA SER A 135 -2.66 3.74 10.28
C SER A 135 -4.09 3.71 9.75
N GLY A 136 -4.72 2.53 9.73
CA GLY A 136 -5.88 2.25 8.92
C GLY A 136 -5.58 2.32 7.44
N VAL A 137 -4.33 2.14 7.00
CA VAL A 137 -3.96 2.19 5.58
C VAL A 137 -3.30 0.88 5.20
N ALA A 138 -4.00 0.08 4.40
CA ALA A 138 -3.44 -1.11 3.77
C ALA A 138 -2.77 -0.72 2.45
N ILE A 139 -1.51 -1.10 2.28
CA ILE A 139 -0.72 -0.85 1.07
C ILE A 139 -0.34 -2.18 0.45
N ASN A 140 -0.86 -2.45 -0.75
CA ASN A 140 -0.35 -3.48 -1.63
C ASN A 140 0.29 -2.83 -2.86
N ALA A 141 1.56 -3.15 -3.13
CA ALA A 141 2.34 -2.55 -4.19
C ALA A 141 3.39 -3.52 -4.71
N THR A 142 3.78 -3.39 -5.98
CA THR A 142 4.90 -4.15 -6.55
C THR A 142 6.21 -3.89 -5.80
N ASP A 143 6.39 -2.65 -5.36
CA ASP A 143 7.50 -2.24 -4.50
C ASP A 143 6.97 -1.39 -3.35
N LYS A 144 6.74 -2.03 -2.20
CA LYS A 144 6.24 -1.35 -1.00
C LYS A 144 7.20 -0.29 -0.46
N SER A 145 8.47 -0.27 -0.86
CA SER A 145 9.41 0.78 -0.42
C SER A 145 9.10 2.14 -1.06
N LYS A 146 8.34 2.15 -2.17
CA LYS A 146 7.98 3.36 -2.91
C LYS A 146 6.69 4.02 -2.42
N VAL A 147 5.93 3.38 -1.51
CA VAL A 147 4.71 3.94 -0.93
C VAL A 147 4.84 3.95 0.57
N TYR A 148 4.79 5.13 1.16
CA TYR A 148 4.97 5.29 2.60
C TYR A 148 4.09 6.39 3.17
N LEU A 149 3.84 6.26 4.47
CA LEU A 149 3.14 7.25 5.26
C LEU A 149 4.15 8.17 5.92
N TYR A 150 3.90 9.47 5.88
CA TYR A 150 4.69 10.45 6.60
C TYR A 150 3.78 11.56 7.15
N ASN A 151 4.22 12.24 8.19
CA ASN A 151 3.53 13.44 8.66
C ASN A 151 4.12 14.65 7.96
N ASP A 152 3.26 15.49 7.39
CA ASP A 152 3.68 16.77 6.85
C ASP A 152 4.17 17.72 7.95
N ASN A 153 4.65 18.90 7.57
CA ASN A 153 5.14 19.91 8.52
C ASN A 153 4.04 20.44 9.46
N GLN A 154 2.77 20.14 9.17
CA GLN A 154 1.60 20.49 9.96
C GLN A 154 1.14 19.33 10.87
N GLY A 155 1.84 18.19 10.82
CA GLY A 155 1.54 17.00 11.60
C GLY A 155 0.43 16.13 11.02
N ASN A 156 -0.05 16.41 9.80
CA ASN A 156 -1.06 15.57 9.15
C ASN A 156 -0.39 14.35 8.52
N THR A 157 -0.96 13.17 8.75
CA THR A 157 -0.54 11.96 8.04
C THR A 157 -0.92 12.05 6.56
N THR A 158 0.07 11.84 5.71
CA THR A 158 -0.04 11.85 4.26
C THR A 158 0.57 10.58 3.68
N ILE A 159 0.13 10.20 2.49
CA ILE A 159 0.70 9.10 1.71
C ILE A 159 1.58 9.71 0.64
N GLN A 160 2.82 9.24 0.55
CA GLN A 160 3.70 9.51 -0.59
C GLN A 160 3.85 8.26 -1.43
N ALA A 161 3.71 8.39 -2.74
CA ALA A 161 4.18 7.42 -3.71
C ALA A 161 5.31 8.05 -4.52
N ASP A 162 6.53 7.52 -4.39
CA ASP A 162 7.74 8.02 -5.05
C ASP A 162 8.10 7.14 -6.25
N LEU A 163 7.66 7.56 -7.44
CA LEU A 163 7.87 6.86 -8.71
C LEU A 163 8.78 7.69 -9.61
N SER A 164 9.81 8.30 -9.02
CA SER A 164 10.80 9.14 -9.71
C SER A 164 11.80 8.36 -10.56
N ALA A 165 11.70 7.04 -10.61
CA ALA A 165 12.54 6.18 -11.42
C ALA A 165 11.68 5.35 -12.37
N LEU A 166 12.08 5.31 -13.64
CA LEU A 166 11.42 4.52 -14.68
C LEU A 166 11.26 3.06 -14.21
N GLY A 167 10.05 2.54 -14.34
CA GLY A 167 9.76 1.16 -14.03
C GLY A 167 8.26 0.91 -13.88
N TYR A 168 7.89 -0.33 -14.17
CA TYR A 168 6.53 -0.82 -13.96
C TYR A 168 6.20 -0.83 -12.48
N PHE A 169 5.28 0.02 -12.08
CA PHE A 169 4.81 0.13 -10.72
C PHE A 169 3.30 0.10 -10.68
N VAL A 170 2.77 -0.60 -9.69
CA VAL A 170 1.35 -0.55 -9.38
C VAL A 170 1.16 -0.68 -7.87
N ALA A 171 0.22 0.08 -7.33
CA ALA A 171 -0.20 0.01 -5.95
C ALA A 171 -1.69 0.25 -5.77
N THR A 172 -2.25 -0.38 -4.75
CA THR A 172 -3.51 0.00 -4.12
C THR A 172 -3.25 0.42 -2.68
N VAL A 173 -3.91 1.51 -2.28
CA VAL A 173 -3.86 2.07 -0.94
C VAL A 173 -5.29 2.11 -0.42
N THR A 174 -5.65 1.16 0.44
CA THR A 174 -7.03 0.99 0.95
C THR A 174 -7.14 1.52 2.38
N PHE A 175 -8.25 2.20 2.69
CA PHE A 175 -8.44 2.88 3.97
C PHE A 175 -9.43 2.17 4.91
N ASN A 176 -9.14 2.22 6.21
CA ASN A 176 -10.00 1.84 7.31
C ASN A 176 -10.52 3.11 7.99
N PRO A 177 -11.78 3.51 7.74
CA PRO A 177 -12.32 4.77 8.24
C PRO A 177 -12.47 4.82 9.76
N ASN A 178 -12.43 3.69 10.48
CA ASN A 178 -12.41 3.72 11.95
C ASN A 178 -11.13 4.35 12.51
N LYS A 179 -10.08 4.41 11.68
CA LYS A 179 -8.75 4.89 12.03
C LYS A 179 -8.34 6.14 11.27
N THR A 180 -8.81 6.29 10.03
CA THR A 180 -8.36 7.36 9.12
C THR A 180 -9.30 8.56 9.06
N ALA A 181 -10.60 8.40 9.37
CA ALA A 181 -11.56 9.49 9.27
C ALA A 181 -11.60 10.33 10.56
N THR A 182 -11.65 11.65 10.41
CA THR A 182 -11.87 12.59 11.53
C THR A 182 -13.17 12.32 12.29
N THR A 183 -14.20 11.84 11.58
CA THR A 183 -15.43 11.33 12.17
C THR A 183 -15.41 9.82 12.11
N LYS A 184 -15.27 9.13 13.25
CA LYS A 184 -15.31 7.67 13.28
C LYS A 184 -16.65 7.18 12.77
N GLU A 185 -16.63 6.27 11.80
CA GLU A 185 -17.80 5.58 11.26
C GLU A 185 -17.85 4.16 11.81
N PRO A 186 -18.39 3.93 13.03
CA PRO A 186 -18.27 2.67 13.77
C PRO A 186 -18.92 1.46 13.08
N LYS A 187 -19.60 1.68 11.94
CA LYS A 187 -20.21 0.65 11.13
C LYS A 187 -19.21 -0.11 10.25
N PHE A 188 -17.95 0.33 10.16
CA PHE A 188 -16.92 -0.38 9.42
C PHE A 188 -16.28 -1.50 10.25
N THR A 189 -16.01 -2.64 9.64
CA THR A 189 -15.25 -3.76 10.24
C THR A 189 -13.90 -3.86 9.52
N GLY A 190 -12.88 -3.21 10.08
CA GLY A 190 -11.60 -3.07 9.39
C GLY A 190 -11.72 -2.17 8.16
N TYR A 191 -11.34 -2.68 6.99
CA TYR A 191 -11.25 -1.90 5.74
C TYR A 191 -12.54 -1.77 4.94
N TYR A 192 -13.63 -2.43 5.37
CA TYR A 192 -14.91 -2.39 4.67
C TYR A 192 -16.07 -2.08 5.61
N GLY A 193 -17.16 -1.58 5.04
CA GLY A 193 -18.37 -1.22 5.79
C GLY A 193 -19.53 -0.93 4.86
N PRO A 194 -20.72 -0.66 5.44
CA PRO A 194 -21.96 -0.58 4.68
C PRO A 194 -21.99 0.67 3.80
N PHE A 195 -22.54 0.56 2.59
CA PHE A 195 -22.73 1.71 1.69
C PHE A 195 -23.92 2.59 2.10
N GLY A 196 -24.93 2.02 2.76
CA GLY A 196 -26.10 2.77 3.23
C GLY A 196 -26.85 3.46 2.08
N THR A 197 -27.30 4.71 2.29
CA THR A 197 -27.90 5.54 1.24
C THR A 197 -26.86 6.28 0.38
N GLY A 198 -25.58 6.02 0.64
CA GLY A 198 -24.45 6.61 -0.04
C GLY A 198 -23.35 7.07 0.91
N VAL A 199 -22.36 7.73 0.33
CA VAL A 199 -21.13 8.10 1.02
C VAL A 199 -20.61 9.43 0.47
N ARG A 200 -19.91 10.18 1.32
CA ARG A 200 -19.21 11.40 0.96
C ARG A 200 -17.74 11.28 1.35
N PHE A 201 -16.86 11.77 0.50
CA PHE A 201 -15.41 11.78 0.72
C PHE A 201 -14.83 13.17 0.52
N TYR A 202 -13.77 13.46 1.28
CA TYR A 202 -12.90 14.59 1.04
C TYR A 202 -11.44 14.16 1.13
N PHE A 203 -10.63 14.55 0.16
CA PHE A 203 -9.19 14.38 0.25
C PHE A 203 -8.47 15.50 -0.50
N LYS A 204 -7.18 15.64 -0.19
CA LYS A 204 -6.26 16.49 -0.93
C LYS A 204 -5.26 15.61 -1.65
N TYR A 205 -4.81 16.06 -2.82
CA TYR A 205 -3.69 15.42 -3.49
C TYR A 205 -2.76 16.45 -4.12
N LYS A 206 -1.54 16.03 -4.39
CA LYS A 206 -0.56 16.78 -5.19
C LYS A 206 0.21 15.80 -6.06
N ILE A 207 0.31 16.12 -7.35
CA ILE A 207 1.21 15.44 -8.29
C ILE A 207 2.45 16.31 -8.45
N SER A 208 3.65 15.73 -8.49
CA SER A 208 4.88 16.51 -8.68
C SER A 208 4.88 17.25 -10.03
N SER A 209 5.49 18.43 -10.06
CA SER A 209 5.59 19.22 -11.31
C SER A 209 6.49 18.56 -12.37
N SER A 210 7.27 17.56 -11.98
CA SER A 210 8.12 16.75 -12.87
C SER A 210 7.44 15.47 -13.34
N ALA A 211 6.18 15.23 -12.96
CA ALA A 211 5.45 14.05 -13.37
C ALA A 211 5.25 14.03 -14.89
N THR A 212 5.44 12.86 -15.49
CA THR A 212 5.29 12.61 -16.92
C THR A 212 4.20 11.59 -17.23
N GLY A 213 3.48 11.09 -16.23
CA GLY A 213 2.47 10.02 -16.35
C GLY A 213 2.48 9.05 -15.16
N ASP A 214 1.51 8.16 -15.01
CA ASP A 214 0.30 8.03 -15.83
C ASP A 214 -0.87 8.78 -15.15
N GLY A 215 -1.09 8.55 -13.86
CA GLY A 215 -2.17 9.18 -13.12
C GLY A 215 -2.52 8.38 -11.88
N PHE A 216 -3.71 8.58 -11.33
CA PHE A 216 -4.25 7.73 -10.27
C PHE A 216 -5.78 7.69 -10.35
N VAL A 217 -6.38 6.70 -9.68
CA VAL A 217 -7.83 6.62 -9.49
C VAL A 217 -8.14 6.62 -8.00
N PHE A 218 -9.10 7.44 -7.57
CA PHE A 218 -9.76 7.20 -6.29
C PHE A 218 -10.89 6.21 -6.52
N ALA A 219 -10.70 4.98 -6.03
CA ALA A 219 -11.51 3.82 -6.33
C ALA A 219 -12.40 3.44 -5.15
N ILE A 220 -13.61 2.99 -5.48
CA ILE A 220 -14.58 2.42 -4.56
C ILE A 220 -14.98 1.07 -5.13
N LYS A 221 -14.68 0.00 -4.38
CA LYS A 221 -14.85 -1.39 -4.82
C LYS A 221 -15.71 -2.16 -3.84
N ASN A 222 -16.54 -3.07 -4.35
CA ASN A 222 -17.34 -3.94 -3.48
C ASN A 222 -16.44 -4.82 -2.62
N ALA A 223 -16.85 -5.04 -1.36
CA ALA A 223 -16.10 -5.89 -0.43
C ALA A 223 -16.47 -7.39 -0.55
N TYR A 224 -17.36 -7.75 -1.47
CA TYR A 224 -17.81 -9.13 -1.67
C TYR A 224 -16.81 -9.94 -2.50
N ASN A 225 -16.34 -9.37 -3.61
CA ASN A 225 -15.40 -10.00 -4.55
C ASN A 225 -13.96 -9.46 -4.41
N ASN A 226 -13.77 -8.38 -3.65
CA ASN A 226 -12.45 -7.77 -3.51
C ASN A 226 -11.96 -7.81 -2.06
N THR A 227 -10.65 -7.67 -1.95
CA THR A 227 -9.84 -7.54 -0.74
C THR A 227 -9.04 -6.25 -0.82
N VAL A 228 -8.32 -5.92 0.25
CA VAL A 228 -7.41 -4.75 0.28
C VAL A 228 -6.24 -4.88 -0.69
N ASP A 229 -5.92 -6.10 -1.12
CA ASP A 229 -4.79 -6.38 -2.01
C ASP A 229 -5.16 -6.30 -3.49
N ASP A 230 -6.46 -6.35 -3.83
CA ASP A 230 -6.86 -6.34 -5.24
C ASP A 230 -6.57 -5.01 -5.90
N VAL A 231 -5.80 -5.11 -6.99
CA VAL A 231 -5.27 -4.01 -7.78
C VAL A 231 -5.17 -4.44 -9.23
N GLY A 232 -5.36 -3.50 -10.14
CA GLY A 232 -5.17 -3.69 -11.57
C GLY A 232 -3.70 -3.73 -11.99
N ARG A 233 -3.44 -3.29 -13.22
CA ARG A 233 -2.12 -3.34 -13.86
C ARG A 233 -1.40 -1.99 -13.82
N TYR A 234 -0.12 -2.03 -14.15
CA TYR A 234 0.74 -0.85 -14.26
C TYR A 234 0.44 -0.03 -15.52
N GLY A 235 0.97 1.20 -15.62
CA GLY A 235 0.87 2.02 -16.84
C GLY A 235 -0.48 2.69 -16.99
N GLU A 236 -1.01 2.60 -18.21
CA GLU A 236 -2.28 3.15 -18.66
C GLU A 236 -3.51 2.55 -17.95
N TYR A 237 -3.32 1.54 -17.11
CA TYR A 237 -4.42 0.96 -16.34
C TYR A 237 -4.65 1.65 -14.99
N LEU A 238 -3.77 2.59 -14.61
CA LEU A 238 -3.83 3.39 -13.38
C LEU A 238 -3.92 2.56 -12.07
N GLY A 239 -3.49 1.30 -12.11
CA GLY A 239 -3.70 0.31 -11.05
C GLY A 239 -5.18 0.01 -10.77
N TYR A 240 -6.10 0.59 -11.54
CA TYR A 240 -7.52 0.41 -11.41
C TYR A 240 -8.00 -0.73 -12.28
N ALA A 241 -7.47 -0.81 -13.51
CA ALA A 241 -7.94 -1.69 -14.57
C ALA A 241 -7.03 -2.87 -14.89
N GLY A 242 -7.56 -3.83 -15.66
CA GLY A 242 -6.81 -4.97 -16.16
C GLY A 242 -6.44 -6.02 -15.11
N PRO A 243 -5.79 -7.11 -15.54
CA PRO A 243 -5.48 -8.24 -14.67
C PRO A 243 -4.40 -7.83 -13.66
N SER A 244 -4.55 -8.31 -12.43
CA SER A 244 -3.51 -8.11 -11.43
C SER A 244 -2.24 -8.85 -11.83
N ASN A 245 -1.08 -8.30 -11.46
CA ASN A 245 0.21 -8.96 -11.63
C ASN A 245 0.49 -10.04 -10.57
N THR A 246 -0.36 -10.18 -9.55
CA THR A 246 -0.27 -11.26 -8.57
C THR A 246 -0.89 -12.55 -9.11
N ALA A 247 -0.09 -13.61 -9.20
CA ALA A 247 -0.57 -14.95 -9.57
C ALA A 247 -1.56 -15.49 -8.52
N GLY A 248 -2.67 -16.09 -8.96
CA GLY A 248 -3.68 -16.72 -8.08
C GLY A 248 -5.11 -16.24 -8.36
N SER A 249 -6.00 -16.38 -7.36
CA SER A 249 -7.41 -15.93 -7.42
C SER A 249 -7.59 -14.44 -7.71
N ASN A 250 -6.54 -13.63 -7.52
CA ASN A 250 -6.54 -12.18 -7.70
C ASN A 250 -6.09 -11.76 -9.11
N ALA A 251 -5.82 -12.71 -10.01
CA ALA A 251 -5.36 -12.43 -11.37
C ALA A 251 -6.37 -11.61 -12.20
N PHE A 252 -7.62 -11.50 -11.76
CA PHE A 252 -8.68 -10.75 -12.45
C PHE A 252 -8.67 -9.24 -12.17
N GLY A 253 -7.77 -8.73 -11.30
CA GLY A 253 -7.76 -7.31 -10.95
C GLY A 253 -8.90 -6.94 -9.99
N ILE A 254 -9.40 -5.70 -10.09
CA ILE A 254 -10.50 -5.23 -9.24
C ILE A 254 -11.83 -5.63 -9.87
N GLN A 255 -12.59 -6.49 -9.19
CA GLN A 255 -13.83 -7.06 -9.70
C GLN A 255 -15.04 -6.15 -9.46
N PRO A 256 -16.08 -6.22 -10.33
CA PRO A 256 -17.29 -5.42 -10.19
C PRO A 256 -18.24 -5.91 -9.08
N PRO A 257 -19.18 -5.05 -8.66
CA PRO A 257 -19.29 -3.65 -9.07
C PRO A 257 -18.17 -2.81 -8.46
N LYS A 258 -17.77 -1.75 -9.16
CA LYS A 258 -16.79 -0.76 -8.73
C LYS A 258 -16.96 0.55 -9.50
N PHE A 259 -16.51 1.65 -8.91
CA PHE A 259 -16.44 2.92 -9.62
C PHE A 259 -15.25 3.71 -9.09
N GLY A 260 -14.70 4.54 -9.95
CA GLY A 260 -13.58 5.40 -9.63
C GLY A 260 -13.69 6.75 -10.32
N ILE A 261 -12.94 7.71 -9.80
CA ILE A 261 -12.63 8.95 -10.48
C ILE A 261 -11.15 8.95 -10.79
N GLU A 262 -10.81 8.98 -12.07
CA GLU A 262 -9.43 9.06 -12.53
C GLU A 262 -8.95 10.52 -12.60
N PHE A 263 -7.65 10.68 -12.41
CA PHE A 263 -6.90 11.90 -12.67
C PHE A 263 -5.72 11.52 -13.54
N ASP A 264 -5.95 11.55 -14.85
CA ASP A 264 -4.98 11.14 -15.86
C ASP A 264 -4.18 12.34 -16.36
N ILE A 265 -2.86 12.23 -16.30
CA ILE A 265 -1.92 13.26 -16.75
C ILE A 265 -1.13 12.82 -17.98
N PHE A 266 -1.29 11.56 -18.40
CA PHE A 266 -0.66 11.02 -19.58
C PHE A 266 -1.68 10.89 -20.71
N GLN A 267 -1.18 10.72 -21.92
CA GLN A 267 -2.03 10.59 -23.08
C GLN A 267 -1.77 9.24 -23.76
N ASN A 268 -2.76 8.37 -23.69
CA ASN A 268 -2.76 7.07 -24.32
C ASN A 268 -3.64 7.10 -25.57
N SER A 269 -3.03 7.53 -26.68
CA SER A 269 -3.70 7.74 -27.98
C SER A 269 -4.16 6.47 -28.69
N GLY A 270 -3.91 5.28 -28.12
CA GLY A 270 -4.39 4.04 -28.73
C GLY A 270 -5.90 3.98 -28.73
N LYS A 271 -6.44 3.45 -29.83
CA LYS A 271 -7.90 3.32 -30.03
C LYS A 271 -8.41 1.90 -29.87
N ASN A 272 -7.51 0.95 -29.60
CA ASN A 272 -7.85 -0.46 -29.57
C ASN A 272 -7.82 -1.00 -28.14
N TYR A 273 -9.01 -1.18 -27.58
CA TYR A 273 -9.27 -1.88 -26.32
C TYR A 273 -8.59 -3.26 -26.25
N CYS A 274 -8.46 -3.97 -27.38
CA CYS A 274 -7.87 -5.31 -27.42
C CYS A 274 -6.34 -5.34 -27.36
N ASN A 275 -5.68 -4.25 -27.74
CA ASN A 275 -4.23 -4.17 -27.81
C ASN A 275 -3.75 -3.20 -26.74
N HIS A 276 -3.68 -3.66 -25.49
CA HIS A 276 -2.94 -3.12 -24.32
C HIS A 276 -2.19 -1.76 -24.46
N ALA A 277 -2.82 -0.73 -25.02
CA ALA A 277 -2.10 0.45 -25.49
C ALA A 277 -3.01 1.65 -25.79
N GLY A 278 -4.26 1.68 -25.29
CA GLY A 278 -5.16 2.76 -25.64
C GLY A 278 -6.29 2.97 -24.67
N GLN A 279 -6.22 4.03 -23.87
CA GLN A 279 -7.35 4.54 -23.10
C GLN A 279 -8.30 5.42 -23.93
N ASN A 280 -7.97 5.65 -25.21
CA ASN A 280 -8.67 6.56 -26.11
C ASN A 280 -8.73 8.00 -25.55
N ASP A 281 -7.60 8.45 -24.99
CA ASP A 281 -7.49 9.79 -24.46
C ASP A 281 -7.49 10.81 -25.59
N ASN A 282 -8.23 11.90 -25.37
CA ASN A 282 -7.95 13.13 -26.10
C ASN A 282 -6.61 13.71 -25.60
N ASN A 283 -5.99 14.64 -26.34
CA ASN A 283 -4.61 15.10 -26.10
C ASN A 283 -4.33 15.87 -24.78
N ASN A 284 -5.06 15.59 -23.70
CA ASN A 284 -5.20 16.47 -22.56
C ASN A 284 -5.25 15.67 -21.25
N ALA A 285 -4.59 16.21 -20.23
CA ALA A 285 -4.86 15.86 -18.85
C ALA A 285 -6.35 16.04 -18.55
N HIS A 286 -6.94 15.10 -17.82
CA HIS A 286 -8.38 15.07 -17.58
C HIS A 286 -8.73 14.40 -16.26
N MET A 287 -10.00 14.52 -15.88
CA MET A 287 -10.61 13.70 -14.86
C MET A 287 -11.93 13.11 -15.39
N GLY A 288 -12.19 11.86 -15.07
CA GLY A 288 -13.32 11.12 -15.61
C GLY A 288 -13.78 10.00 -14.70
N TYR A 289 -15.08 9.71 -14.68
CA TYR A 289 -15.55 8.50 -14.01
C TYR A 289 -15.22 7.26 -14.83
N VAL A 290 -14.57 6.31 -14.17
CA VAL A 290 -14.26 4.97 -14.66
C VAL A 290 -15.04 3.93 -13.89
N PHE A 291 -15.47 2.89 -14.59
CA PHE A 291 -16.24 1.77 -14.07
C PHE A 291 -15.56 0.47 -14.49
N TRP A 292 -16.20 -0.68 -14.32
CA TRP A 292 -15.66 -1.96 -14.81
C TRP A 292 -15.86 -2.17 -16.31
N GLY A 293 -16.61 -1.29 -16.98
CA GLY A 293 -16.84 -1.39 -18.41
C GLY A 293 -17.58 -2.68 -18.77
N VAL A 294 -16.95 -3.51 -19.60
CA VAL A 294 -17.53 -4.71 -20.21
C VAL A 294 -17.23 -5.96 -19.36
N ASP A 295 -18.26 -6.50 -18.69
CA ASP A 295 -18.22 -7.76 -17.89
C ASP A 295 -18.49 -8.99 -18.77
N SER A 296 -19.37 -8.84 -19.76
CA SER A 296 -19.65 -9.92 -20.73
C SER A 296 -18.45 -10.10 -21.66
N THR A 297 -18.00 -11.36 -21.87
CA THR A 297 -16.93 -11.73 -22.82
C THR A 297 -16.83 -10.70 -23.94
N PRO A 298 -15.73 -9.91 -24.02
CA PRO A 298 -15.66 -8.80 -24.97
C PRO A 298 -16.04 -9.35 -26.31
N ASP A 299 -16.77 -8.56 -27.11
CA ASP A 299 -17.10 -8.92 -28.48
C ASP A 299 -15.83 -9.43 -29.17
N GLN A 300 -15.69 -10.77 -29.17
CA GLN A 300 -14.44 -11.48 -29.49
C GLN A 300 -14.09 -11.31 -30.96
N THR A 301 -14.99 -10.70 -31.73
CA THR A 301 -14.82 -10.48 -33.15
C THR A 301 -13.54 -9.69 -33.46
N ASN A 302 -13.01 -8.89 -32.52
CA ASN A 302 -11.76 -8.12 -32.73
C ASN A 302 -10.63 -8.35 -31.71
N CYS A 303 -10.88 -8.94 -30.53
CA CYS A 303 -9.82 -9.30 -29.59
C CYS A 303 -9.49 -10.79 -29.75
N SER A 304 -8.26 -11.13 -30.16
CA SER A 304 -7.86 -12.54 -30.33
C SER A 304 -8.03 -13.33 -29.04
N SER A 305 -8.50 -14.58 -29.14
CA SER A 305 -8.81 -15.51 -28.04
C SER A 305 -7.65 -15.86 -27.08
N SER A 306 -6.47 -15.25 -27.25
CA SER A 306 -5.28 -15.43 -26.43
C SER A 306 -5.08 -14.34 -25.37
N THR A 307 -5.84 -13.24 -25.40
CA THR A 307 -5.81 -12.25 -24.31
C THR A 307 -6.74 -12.73 -23.19
N PRO A 308 -6.27 -12.78 -21.93
CA PRO A 308 -7.12 -13.15 -20.78
C PRO A 308 -8.44 -12.37 -20.81
N GLN A 309 -9.51 -12.99 -20.31
CA GLN A 309 -10.77 -12.29 -20.04
C GLN A 309 -10.48 -11.19 -19.02
N MET A 310 -10.26 -9.98 -19.51
CA MET A 310 -10.12 -8.79 -18.70
C MET A 310 -11.55 -8.29 -18.49
N TRP A 311 -12.06 -8.52 -17.28
CA TRP A 311 -12.89 -7.51 -16.66
C TRP A 311 -12.06 -6.24 -16.72
N ASP A 312 -12.67 -5.07 -16.87
CA ASP A 312 -12.01 -3.82 -16.49
C ASP A 312 -11.12 -3.17 -17.56
N ASP A 313 -11.54 -2.00 -18.01
CA ASP A 313 -10.68 -1.05 -18.70
C ASP A 313 -10.98 0.36 -18.18
N VAL A 314 -9.99 1.22 -18.18
CA VAL A 314 -10.12 2.68 -18.03
C VAL A 314 -10.34 3.36 -19.40
N TYR A 315 -10.48 2.58 -20.47
CA TYR A 315 -10.81 3.08 -21.81
C TYR A 315 -12.05 3.94 -21.81
N HIS A 316 -11.88 5.19 -22.25
CA HIS A 316 -12.92 6.17 -22.34
C HIS A 316 -14.00 5.76 -23.34
N GLY A 317 -15.22 5.65 -22.83
CA GLY A 317 -16.38 5.27 -23.62
C GLY A 317 -16.54 3.77 -23.84
N ALA A 318 -15.65 2.94 -23.29
CA ALA A 318 -15.87 1.50 -23.18
C ALA A 318 -17.03 1.19 -22.23
N GLY A 319 -17.66 0.03 -22.40
CA GLY A 319 -18.96 -0.27 -21.82
C GLY A 319 -20.11 0.10 -22.75
N ARG A 320 -21.34 -0.06 -22.27
CA ARG A 320 -22.54 0.11 -23.10
C ARG A 320 -23.59 0.93 -22.34
N ASN A 321 -24.88 0.72 -22.61
CA ASN A 321 -25.92 1.67 -22.18
C ASN A 321 -26.31 1.57 -20.70
N ASN A 322 -25.72 0.63 -19.95
CA ASN A 322 -26.04 0.35 -18.54
C ASN A 322 -27.55 0.19 -18.35
N THR A 323 -28.06 -0.86 -18.98
CA THR A 323 -29.46 -1.26 -18.98
C THR A 323 -29.61 -2.60 -18.27
N LYS A 324 -30.85 -3.03 -18.03
CA LYS A 324 -31.09 -4.30 -17.34
C LYS A 324 -30.53 -5.50 -18.10
N ASP A 325 -30.59 -5.45 -19.43
CA ASP A 325 -30.12 -6.50 -20.33
C ASP A 325 -28.64 -6.34 -20.71
N ASP A 326 -28.03 -5.25 -20.26
CA ASP A 326 -26.67 -4.85 -20.61
C ASP A 326 -26.06 -4.06 -19.45
N ILE A 327 -25.55 -4.82 -18.47
CA ILE A 327 -25.17 -4.32 -17.16
C ILE A 327 -23.89 -3.48 -17.17
N ASP A 328 -23.20 -3.44 -18.32
CA ASP A 328 -21.88 -2.87 -18.54
C ASP A 328 -21.93 -1.33 -18.56
N PRO A 329 -21.46 -0.64 -17.49
CA PRO A 329 -21.47 0.81 -17.43
C PRO A 329 -20.47 1.43 -18.38
N LYS A 330 -20.91 2.47 -19.09
CA LYS A 330 -20.02 3.23 -19.96
C LYS A 330 -19.07 4.13 -19.17
N ASN A 331 -17.77 3.92 -19.33
CA ASN A 331 -16.73 4.85 -18.88
C ASN A 331 -16.94 6.23 -19.48
N SER A 332 -16.58 7.26 -18.73
CA SER A 332 -16.72 8.64 -19.22
C SER A 332 -15.75 8.89 -20.36
N GLN A 333 -16.15 9.71 -21.32
CA GLN A 333 -15.34 10.03 -22.49
C GLN A 333 -15.40 11.51 -22.83
N ASN A 334 -14.47 11.96 -23.65
CA ASN A 334 -14.48 13.32 -24.16
C ASN A 334 -15.81 13.66 -24.87
N GLY A 335 -16.37 14.81 -24.52
CA GLY A 335 -17.66 15.28 -25.04
C GLY A 335 -18.87 14.79 -24.25
N ASP A 336 -18.69 13.92 -23.24
CA ASP A 336 -19.75 13.66 -22.27
C ASP A 336 -20.02 14.97 -21.52
N ALA A 337 -21.28 15.45 -21.60
CA ALA A 337 -21.70 16.65 -20.88
C ALA A 337 -21.62 16.47 -19.35
N ASP A 338 -21.64 15.21 -18.91
CA ASP A 338 -21.73 14.76 -17.53
C ASP A 338 -20.67 13.67 -17.29
N GLY A 339 -19.74 13.90 -16.37
CA GLY A 339 -18.84 12.85 -15.87
C GLY A 339 -17.41 12.86 -16.42
N PHE A 340 -17.09 13.78 -17.32
CA PHE A 340 -15.74 13.99 -17.85
C PHE A 340 -15.38 15.47 -17.85
N TYR A 341 -14.13 15.78 -17.52
CA TYR A 341 -13.61 17.14 -17.66
C TYR A 341 -12.18 17.10 -18.18
N SER A 342 -11.94 17.79 -19.29
CA SER A 342 -10.61 18.00 -19.84
C SER A 342 -10.03 19.30 -19.31
N PHE A 343 -8.82 19.24 -18.75
CA PHE A 343 -8.13 20.44 -18.24
C PHE A 343 -7.50 21.29 -19.36
N SER A 344 -7.63 20.88 -20.62
CA SER A 344 -7.27 21.70 -21.77
C SER A 344 -8.51 22.20 -22.48
N THR A 345 -8.61 23.52 -22.57
CA THR A 345 -9.48 24.15 -23.54
C THR A 345 -8.69 25.22 -24.31
N ARG A 346 -8.45 24.91 -25.59
CA ARG A 346 -8.29 25.84 -26.73
C ARG A 346 -6.92 26.42 -27.10
N SER A 347 -5.81 26.11 -26.45
CA SER A 347 -4.51 26.59 -26.95
C SER A 347 -3.53 25.44 -27.17
N ASN A 348 -2.97 25.38 -28.38
CA ASN A 348 -1.94 24.44 -28.84
C ASN A 348 -0.59 24.61 -28.12
N THR A 349 -0.60 25.08 -26.87
CA THR A 349 0.58 25.37 -26.06
C THR A 349 0.65 24.37 -24.92
N THR A 350 1.82 23.77 -24.74
CA THR A 350 2.25 22.71 -23.81
C THR A 350 2.07 23.01 -22.31
N ASN A 351 1.08 23.81 -21.90
CA ASN A 351 0.93 24.35 -20.54
C ASN A 351 -0.27 23.81 -19.73
N ASP A 352 -1.19 23.01 -20.30
CA ASP A 352 -2.45 22.66 -19.61
C ASP A 352 -2.34 21.47 -18.63
N THR A 353 -1.33 20.61 -18.75
CA THR A 353 -1.00 19.61 -17.71
C THR A 353 -0.72 20.28 -16.35
N LYS A 354 -0.31 21.55 -16.33
CA LYS A 354 -0.04 22.34 -15.12
C LYS A 354 -1.28 22.59 -14.25
N ALA A 355 -2.49 22.40 -14.78
CA ALA A 355 -3.71 22.61 -14.00
C ALA A 355 -3.92 21.55 -12.91
N ILE A 356 -3.36 20.34 -13.08
CA ILE A 356 -3.50 19.22 -12.13
C ILE A 356 -2.17 18.73 -11.52
N ILE A 357 -1.02 19.26 -11.97
CA ILE A 357 0.32 18.95 -11.43
C ILE A 357 0.94 20.17 -10.75
N GLY A 358 1.87 19.93 -9.83
CA GLY A 358 2.66 20.93 -9.13
C GLY A 358 1.95 21.64 -7.98
N SER A 359 0.62 21.70 -7.99
CA SER A 359 -0.21 22.31 -6.95
C SER A 359 -0.96 21.26 -6.13
N GLU A 360 -1.36 21.63 -4.90
CA GLU A 360 -2.30 20.83 -4.12
C GLU A 360 -3.73 21.09 -4.61
N HIS A 361 -4.49 20.01 -4.77
CA HIS A 361 -5.88 20.01 -5.20
C HIS A 361 -6.79 19.45 -4.11
N LYS A 362 -7.99 20.01 -4.00
CA LYS A 362 -8.99 19.64 -2.99
C LYS A 362 -10.16 18.96 -3.70
N ILE A 363 -10.40 17.71 -3.35
CA ILE A 363 -11.41 16.88 -4.00
C ILE A 363 -12.49 16.52 -3.01
N ARG A 364 -13.73 16.68 -3.45
CA ARG A 364 -14.89 16.12 -2.77
C ARG A 364 -15.70 15.24 -3.70
N ILE A 365 -16.14 14.12 -3.17
CA ILE A 365 -16.97 13.16 -3.89
C ILE A 365 -18.22 12.90 -3.06
N ASP A 366 -19.38 13.09 -3.66
CA ASP A 366 -20.68 12.78 -3.07
C ASP A 366 -21.35 11.69 -3.92
N ILE A 367 -21.72 10.58 -3.28
CA ILE A 367 -22.38 9.45 -3.96
C ILE A 367 -23.72 9.19 -3.27
N VAL A 368 -24.79 9.18 -4.06
CA VAL A 368 -26.15 8.87 -3.61
C VAL A 368 -26.54 7.51 -4.15
N ARG A 369 -27.04 6.62 -3.29
CA ARG A 369 -27.58 5.29 -3.65
C ARG A 369 -29.08 5.28 -3.37
N ASN A 370 -29.88 5.01 -4.41
CA ASN A 370 -31.29 4.73 -4.25
C ASN A 370 -31.47 3.30 -3.73
N LEU A 371 -32.22 3.13 -2.63
CA LEU A 371 -32.54 1.82 -2.06
C LEU A 371 -33.81 1.20 -2.66
N THR A 372 -34.52 1.96 -3.50
CA THR A 372 -35.66 1.47 -4.27
C THR A 372 -35.27 1.38 -5.73
N PRO A 373 -35.53 0.26 -6.41
CA PRO A 373 -35.21 0.13 -7.82
C PRO A 373 -36.12 1.02 -8.68
N GLU A 374 -35.63 1.41 -9.84
CA GLU A 374 -36.35 2.22 -10.83
C GLU A 374 -37.68 1.55 -11.23
N SER A 375 -38.79 2.27 -11.06
CA SER A 375 -40.14 1.73 -11.24
C SER A 375 -40.75 2.00 -12.63
N SER A 376 -40.16 2.88 -13.43
CA SER A 376 -40.73 3.31 -14.71
C SER A 376 -40.71 2.18 -15.76
N ASN A 377 -41.90 1.85 -16.30
CA ASN A 377 -42.09 0.75 -17.26
C ASN A 377 -41.45 0.97 -18.63
N ASN A 378 -41.14 2.22 -19.00
CA ASN A 378 -40.58 2.57 -20.30
C ASN A 378 -39.07 2.83 -20.24
N ASN A 379 -38.43 2.61 -19.09
CA ASN A 379 -36.99 2.77 -18.94
C ASN A 379 -36.31 1.40 -19.07
N GLN A 380 -35.28 1.31 -19.92
CA GLN A 380 -34.40 0.14 -20.03
C GLN A 380 -33.69 -0.23 -18.71
N ARG A 381 -33.82 0.61 -17.68
CA ARG A 381 -33.29 0.43 -16.32
C ARG A 381 -34.34 0.00 -15.29
N LYS A 382 -35.56 -0.36 -15.69
CA LYS A 382 -36.61 -0.82 -14.77
C LYS A 382 -36.11 -1.97 -13.90
N GLY A 383 -36.25 -1.85 -12.59
CA GLY A 383 -35.79 -2.87 -11.63
C GLY A 383 -34.30 -2.78 -11.27
N MET A 384 -33.58 -1.76 -11.75
CA MET A 384 -32.19 -1.49 -11.36
C MET A 384 -32.12 -0.38 -10.32
N TYR A 385 -31.05 -0.36 -9.53
CA TYR A 385 -30.81 0.62 -8.48
C TYR A 385 -29.89 1.72 -8.99
N LYS A 386 -30.35 2.97 -8.86
CA LYS A 386 -29.61 4.14 -9.31
C LYS A 386 -28.57 4.59 -8.28
N TYR A 387 -27.38 4.91 -8.77
CA TYR A 387 -26.30 5.56 -8.05
C TYR A 387 -25.96 6.85 -8.79
N THR A 388 -25.90 7.97 -8.06
CA THR A 388 -25.52 9.27 -8.60
C THR A 388 -24.19 9.68 -7.99
N LEU A 389 -23.15 9.78 -8.83
CA LEU A 389 -21.81 10.18 -8.47
C LEU A 389 -21.62 11.66 -8.80
N SER A 390 -21.10 12.44 -7.86
CA SER A 390 -20.75 13.85 -8.06
C SER A 390 -19.35 14.12 -7.51
N THR A 391 -18.49 14.74 -8.30
CA THR A 391 -17.11 15.08 -7.91
C THR A 391 -16.90 16.57 -8.12
N TYR A 392 -16.31 17.21 -7.12
CA TYR A 392 -16.02 18.63 -7.09
C TYR A 392 -14.51 18.83 -6.93
N PHE A 393 -13.90 19.39 -7.96
CA PHE A 393 -12.48 19.70 -8.04
C PHE A 393 -12.21 21.12 -7.58
N ASN A 394 -11.19 21.30 -6.74
CA ASN A 394 -10.79 22.59 -6.14
C ASN A 394 -11.94 23.32 -5.43
N CYS A 395 -12.82 22.56 -4.78
CA CYS A 395 -13.87 23.05 -3.91
C CYS A 395 -13.34 23.98 -2.79
N THR A 396 -14.16 24.92 -2.33
CA THR A 396 -13.79 25.90 -1.29
C THR A 396 -13.91 25.31 0.12
N GLU A 397 -12.91 25.51 0.98
CA GLU A 397 -12.68 24.74 2.22
C GLU A 397 -13.89 24.61 3.13
N ASN A 398 -14.55 25.71 3.52
CA ASN A 398 -15.58 25.66 4.57
C ASN A 398 -16.79 24.78 4.26
N LYS A 399 -17.11 24.56 2.98
CA LYS A 399 -18.18 23.64 2.56
C LYS A 399 -17.64 22.32 2.03
N CYS A 400 -16.38 22.27 1.64
CA CYS A 400 -15.82 21.07 1.04
C CYS A 400 -15.48 19.99 2.08
N THR A 401 -14.96 20.41 3.24
CA THR A 401 -14.63 19.49 4.33
C THR A 401 -15.85 19.07 5.15
N ASP A 402 -16.96 19.82 5.07
CA ASP A 402 -18.20 19.46 5.74
C ASP A 402 -18.96 18.35 4.99
N LEU A 403 -18.72 17.11 5.40
CA LEU A 403 -19.36 15.92 4.84
C LEU A 403 -20.75 15.63 5.45
N SER A 404 -21.30 16.51 6.30
CA SER A 404 -22.60 16.28 6.94
C SER A 404 -23.79 16.52 6.02
N THR A 405 -23.64 17.37 5.01
CA THR A 405 -24.67 17.70 4.02
C THR A 405 -24.13 17.56 2.61
N ASP A 406 -24.99 17.58 1.59
CA ASP A 406 -24.58 17.54 0.19
C ASP A 406 -23.84 18.81 -0.22
N TYR A 407 -22.82 18.66 -1.07
CA TYR A 407 -22.11 19.81 -1.58
C TYR A 407 -22.99 20.53 -2.60
N THR A 408 -23.26 21.80 -2.29
CA THR A 408 -23.84 22.72 -3.26
C THR A 408 -22.82 23.83 -3.50
N PRO A 409 -22.21 23.92 -4.69
CA PRO A 409 -21.40 25.08 -5.05
C PRO A 409 -22.19 26.37 -4.81
N SER A 410 -21.52 27.47 -4.46
CA SER A 410 -22.20 28.78 -4.43
C SER A 410 -22.83 29.08 -5.79
N ASN A 411 -23.86 29.93 -5.83
CA ASN A 411 -24.43 30.42 -7.07
C ASN A 411 -24.09 31.91 -7.24
N PRO A 412 -23.31 32.31 -8.26
CA PRO A 412 -22.65 31.45 -9.24
C PRO A 412 -21.49 30.64 -8.62
N ALA A 413 -21.18 29.49 -9.23
CA ALA A 413 -20.04 28.70 -8.81
C ALA A 413 -18.76 29.50 -9.09
N PRO A 414 -17.78 29.53 -8.18
CA PRO A 414 -16.48 30.11 -8.48
C PRO A 414 -15.90 29.41 -9.70
N THR A 415 -15.31 30.16 -10.62
CA THR A 415 -14.84 29.66 -11.93
C THR A 415 -13.75 28.59 -11.81
N ASN A 416 -13.14 28.44 -10.64
CA ASN A 416 -12.12 27.44 -10.34
C ASN A 416 -12.69 26.13 -9.79
N ILE A 417 -14.01 26.04 -9.51
CA ILE A 417 -14.65 24.79 -9.10
C ILE A 417 -15.17 24.09 -10.34
N ILE A 418 -14.64 22.89 -10.60
CA ILE A 418 -15.15 22.03 -11.65
C ILE A 418 -16.00 20.95 -11.00
N ALA A 419 -17.20 20.73 -11.53
CA ALA A 419 -18.12 19.70 -11.06
C ALA A 419 -18.43 18.75 -12.20
N ILE A 420 -18.25 17.44 -11.96
CA ILE A 420 -18.70 16.40 -12.89
C ILE A 420 -19.68 15.47 -12.16
N LYS A 421 -20.70 15.03 -12.88
CA LYS A 421 -21.76 14.18 -12.34
C LYS A 421 -22.01 13.01 -13.28
N LYS A 422 -22.31 11.82 -12.77
CA LYS A 422 -22.72 10.69 -13.59
C LYS A 422 -23.64 9.77 -12.83
N ASP A 423 -24.61 9.21 -13.53
CA ASP A 423 -25.49 8.17 -12.99
C ASP A 423 -25.05 6.80 -13.50
N VAL A 424 -25.05 5.82 -12.60
CA VAL A 424 -24.89 4.40 -12.92
C VAL A 424 -25.99 3.60 -12.26
N TYR A 425 -26.38 2.50 -12.88
CA TYR A 425 -27.50 1.65 -12.48
C TYR A 425 -26.99 0.23 -12.30
N LEU A 426 -27.30 -0.35 -11.15
CA LEU A 426 -26.92 -1.72 -10.80
C LEU A 426 -28.15 -2.63 -10.84
N THR A 427 -27.99 -3.83 -11.37
CA THR A 427 -28.98 -4.90 -11.14
C THR A 427 -29.05 -5.25 -9.66
N ASP A 428 -30.06 -6.01 -9.25
CA ASP A 428 -30.19 -6.46 -7.86
C ASP A 428 -28.96 -7.23 -7.37
N ASP A 429 -28.42 -8.14 -8.18
CA ASP A 429 -27.20 -8.89 -7.84
C ASP A 429 -25.98 -7.98 -7.63
N LEU A 430 -25.74 -7.04 -8.55
CA LEU A 430 -24.65 -6.07 -8.43
C LEU A 430 -24.86 -5.12 -7.24
N HIS A 431 -26.09 -4.66 -7.02
CA HIS A 431 -26.44 -3.81 -5.88
C HIS A 431 -26.15 -4.51 -4.55
N ASN A 432 -26.52 -5.79 -4.42
CA ASN A 432 -26.31 -6.59 -3.22
C ASN A 432 -24.82 -6.82 -2.94
N LYS A 433 -23.99 -6.99 -3.97
CA LYS A 433 -22.52 -7.05 -3.81
C LYS A 433 -21.95 -5.76 -3.23
N PHE A 434 -22.53 -4.61 -3.56
CA PHE A 434 -22.10 -3.28 -3.09
C PHE A 434 -22.70 -2.88 -1.73
N GLU A 435 -23.36 -3.79 -1.01
CA GLU A 435 -23.83 -3.52 0.35
C GLU A 435 -22.68 -3.14 1.27
N ASN A 436 -21.54 -3.81 1.12
CA ASN A 436 -20.29 -3.44 1.76
C ASN A 436 -19.26 -3.01 0.70
N PHE A 437 -18.48 -2.00 1.04
CA PHE A 437 -17.48 -1.46 0.12
C PHE A 437 -16.16 -1.16 0.83
N MET A 438 -15.11 -1.08 0.04
CA MET A 438 -13.80 -0.53 0.39
C MET A 438 -13.52 0.67 -0.51
N TYR A 439 -12.64 1.56 -0.06
CA TYR A 439 -12.22 2.70 -0.85
C TYR A 439 -10.72 2.96 -0.69
N GLY A 440 -10.13 3.57 -1.71
CA GLY A 440 -8.69 3.70 -1.77
C GLY A 440 -8.19 4.47 -2.98
N PHE A 441 -6.88 4.66 -3.03
CA PHE A 441 -6.20 5.08 -4.26
C PHE A 441 -5.68 3.86 -4.99
N THR A 442 -5.80 3.84 -6.31
CA THR A 442 -4.99 2.99 -7.17
C THR A 442 -4.03 3.88 -7.96
N ILE A 443 -2.78 3.45 -8.03
CA ILE A 443 -1.69 4.23 -8.60
C ILE A 443 -0.90 3.29 -9.49
N SER A 444 -0.53 3.74 -10.68
CA SER A 444 0.48 3.05 -11.46
C SER A 444 1.33 3.97 -12.30
N THR A 445 2.51 3.46 -12.65
CA THR A 445 3.34 4.00 -13.71
C THR A 445 3.81 2.89 -14.63
N GLY A 446 3.87 3.19 -15.93
CA GLY A 446 4.49 2.37 -16.95
C GLY A 446 5.92 2.84 -17.22
N ALA A 447 6.11 3.44 -18.40
CA ALA A 447 7.37 4.09 -18.78
C ALA A 447 7.44 5.58 -18.35
N ALA A 448 6.52 6.01 -17.49
CA ALA A 448 6.46 7.38 -16.97
C ALA A 448 6.97 7.47 -15.52
N MET A 449 7.17 8.69 -15.05
CA MET A 449 7.54 8.99 -13.66
C MET A 449 6.51 9.91 -13.04
N ALA A 450 6.15 9.70 -11.78
CA ALA A 450 5.30 10.62 -11.05
C ALA A 450 5.47 10.45 -9.55
N ASN A 451 5.46 11.57 -8.82
CA ASN A 451 5.41 11.52 -7.37
C ASN A 451 4.06 12.07 -6.92
N TYR A 452 3.36 11.28 -6.12
CA TYR A 452 2.05 11.60 -5.62
C TYR A 452 2.11 11.83 -4.11
N THR A 453 1.37 12.83 -3.65
CA THR A 453 1.09 13.04 -2.23
C THR A 453 -0.41 13.08 -2.05
N PHE A 454 -0.93 12.30 -1.09
CA PHE A 454 -2.36 12.28 -0.74
C PHE A 454 -2.54 12.57 0.74
N SER A 455 -3.58 13.32 1.11
CA SER A 455 -4.08 13.27 2.48
C SER A 455 -4.79 11.94 2.72
N LEU A 456 -4.93 11.54 3.98
CA LEU A 456 -5.92 10.54 4.32
C LEU A 456 -7.31 11.08 3.93
N PRO A 457 -8.16 10.28 3.26
CA PRO A 457 -9.52 10.72 2.92
C PRO A 457 -10.40 10.75 4.16
N ASP A 458 -11.02 11.90 4.41
CA ASP A 458 -12.19 11.99 5.28
C ASP A 458 -13.39 11.33 4.59
N MET A 459 -14.23 10.66 5.38
CA MET A 459 -15.40 9.96 4.88
C MET A 459 -16.57 10.12 5.84
N LYS A 460 -17.78 10.20 5.29
CA LYS A 460 -19.03 10.14 6.06
C LYS A 460 -20.10 9.39 5.29
N LEU A 461 -20.81 8.50 5.97
CA LEU A 461 -21.99 7.83 5.41
C LEU A 461 -23.18 8.81 5.31
N ARG A 462 -24.06 8.59 4.33
CA ARG A 462 -25.25 9.42 4.09
C ARG A 462 -26.47 8.99 4.90
#